data_AF-A0AAE1F0A3-F1
#
_entry.id   AF-A0AAE1F0A3-F1
#
_cell.length_a   1.000
_cell.length_b   1.000
_cell.length_c   1.000
_cell.angle_alpha   90.00
_cell.angle_beta   90.00
_cell.angle_gamma   90.00
#
_symmetry.space_group_name_H-M   'P 1'
#
loop_
_entity.id
_entity.type
_entity.pdbx_description
1 polymer ?
#
loop_
_entity_poly.entity_id
_entity_poly.type
_entity_poly.pdbx_seq_one_letter_code
_entity_poly.pdbx_strand_id
1 'polypeptide(L)'
;MIYLGMEIRSPLMKVFPTQWRIEKRHHQIQLFLSVQSPTTKVHSSSSRGETKGATLTILVVPVVEPTVLSRRLSNSLGQRNSRGSLVVASDHNLRVGQSLQLAHSDVCLYTDASNLGWGASVLHDSVSGLWTPHKRSLHINLLELRAVRLGLLHFREQVHGKTVAVFSDNTTALSYLAKEGGTRSGSLNAEAQTILQWAEDHAIQIVTQFVKGSSNVLADCLSRQDQIISTEWMLHQDICSQLWRLWSYPTVDLFATRLNFRLSNLVSPFWDPMAIATDAFLYNWDHQDLYASHPFPLVRKVINKLRAASCINLVLIAPFWPQKEWFPDLVQASVDFPRLLPHRRDLLLQPHVRRFHQALPMLQLAAWRLSSEFSVTEAIPPELRNSWRVLNVIPPL
;
A
#
# COMPACT_ATOMS: atom_id res chain seq x y z
N MET A 1 31.99 -27.31 -15.06
CA MET A 1 30.84 -28.09 -14.56
C MET A 1 30.18 -28.77 -15.74
N ILE A 2 30.10 -30.10 -15.73
CA ILE A 2 29.38 -30.90 -16.72
C ILE A 2 27.89 -30.82 -16.37
N TYR A 3 27.05 -30.33 -17.29
CA TYR A 3 25.60 -30.40 -17.11
C TYR A 3 25.11 -31.78 -17.57
N LEU A 4 24.80 -32.67 -16.63
CA LEU A 4 24.02 -33.88 -16.91
C LEU A 4 22.54 -33.51 -16.94
N GLY A 5 21.93 -33.49 -18.12
CA GLY A 5 20.48 -33.51 -18.25
C GLY A 5 19.98 -34.95 -18.11
N MET A 6 19.20 -35.24 -17.06
CA MET A 6 18.50 -36.52 -16.94
C MET A 6 17.07 -36.37 -17.46
N GLU A 7 16.67 -37.18 -18.43
CA GLU A 7 15.26 -37.37 -18.79
C GLU A 7 14.74 -38.60 -18.04
N ILE A 8 13.83 -38.41 -17.08
CA ILE A 8 13.15 -39.50 -16.37
C ILE A 8 11.67 -39.45 -16.75
N ARG A 9 11.15 -40.51 -17.38
CA ARG A 9 9.72 -40.70 -17.62
C ARG A 9 9.16 -41.66 -16.57
N SER A 10 8.34 -41.14 -15.65
CA SER A 10 7.60 -41.92 -14.65
C SER A 10 6.10 -41.63 -14.76
N PRO A 11 5.21 -42.64 -14.76
CA PRO A 11 3.77 -42.43 -14.82
C PRO A 11 3.15 -41.82 -13.54
N LEU A 12 3.90 -41.72 -12.44
CA LEU A 12 3.37 -41.40 -11.10
C LEU A 12 3.66 -39.99 -10.58
N MET A 13 4.19 -39.06 -11.40
CA MET A 13 4.43 -37.67 -10.97
C MET A 13 3.78 -36.64 -11.92
N LYS A 14 2.72 -35.97 -11.44
CA LYS A 14 2.07 -34.83 -12.10
C LYS A 14 2.59 -33.48 -11.57
N VAL A 15 3.89 -33.21 -11.60
CA VAL A 15 4.43 -31.86 -11.30
C VAL A 15 5.64 -31.57 -12.17
N PHE A 16 5.46 -31.33 -13.46
CA PHE A 16 6.47 -30.67 -14.28
C PHE A 16 5.83 -29.74 -15.32
N PRO A 17 6.55 -28.68 -15.77
CA PRO A 17 6.05 -27.76 -16.78
C PRO A 17 5.70 -28.51 -18.06
N THR A 18 4.53 -28.22 -18.63
CA THR A 18 4.11 -28.77 -19.91
C THR A 18 5.14 -28.48 -21.00
N GLN A 19 5.32 -29.42 -21.94
CA GLN A 19 6.35 -29.45 -22.99
C GLN A 19 6.55 -28.09 -23.72
N TRP A 20 5.47 -27.34 -23.92
CA TRP A 20 5.51 -25.97 -24.49
C TRP A 20 6.38 -24.98 -23.70
N ARG A 21 6.47 -25.11 -22.35
CA ARG A 21 7.28 -24.22 -21.50
C ARG A 21 8.78 -24.49 -21.67
N ILE A 22 9.14 -25.74 -21.96
CA ILE A 22 10.52 -26.15 -22.23
C ILE A 22 10.91 -25.66 -23.63
N GLU A 23 10.06 -25.88 -24.63
CA GLU A 23 10.25 -25.41 -26.01
C GLU A 23 10.36 -23.88 -26.08
N LYS A 24 9.52 -23.15 -25.33
CA LYS A 24 9.57 -21.68 -25.24
C LYS A 24 10.86 -21.17 -24.59
N ARG A 25 11.38 -21.86 -23.56
CA ARG A 25 12.67 -21.52 -22.94
C ARG A 25 13.85 -21.84 -23.85
N HIS A 26 13.80 -22.95 -24.57
CA HIS A 26 14.80 -23.31 -25.56
C HIS A 26 14.84 -22.30 -26.71
N HIS A 27 13.67 -21.83 -27.17
CA HIS A 27 13.55 -20.80 -28.19
C HIS A 27 14.07 -19.43 -27.71
N GLN A 28 13.83 -19.06 -26.45
CA GLN A 28 14.38 -17.82 -25.85
C GLN A 28 15.90 -17.86 -25.74
N ILE A 29 16.49 -19.00 -25.39
CA ILE A 29 17.94 -19.18 -25.32
C ILE A 29 18.56 -19.16 -26.73
N GLN A 30 17.91 -19.80 -27.72
CA GLN A 30 18.34 -19.77 -29.12
C GLN A 30 18.31 -18.35 -29.70
N LEU A 31 17.24 -17.57 -29.46
CA LEU A 31 17.13 -16.16 -29.86
C LEU A 31 18.20 -15.28 -29.22
N PHE A 32 18.53 -15.54 -27.95
CA PHE A 32 19.58 -14.82 -27.24
C PHE A 32 20.97 -15.14 -27.80
N LEU A 33 21.25 -16.39 -28.15
CA LEU A 33 22.52 -16.83 -28.71
C LEU A 33 22.69 -16.39 -30.19
N SER A 34 21.61 -16.35 -30.97
CA SER A 34 21.67 -15.88 -32.37
C SER A 34 21.96 -14.39 -32.51
N VAL A 35 21.71 -13.62 -31.45
CA VAL A 35 21.97 -12.16 -31.42
C VAL A 35 23.43 -11.85 -31.09
N GLN A 36 24.21 -12.79 -30.53
CA GLN A 36 25.55 -12.50 -30.01
C GLN A 36 26.72 -13.12 -30.79
N SER A 37 26.51 -14.05 -31.74
CA SER A 37 27.62 -14.60 -32.55
C SER A 37 27.14 -15.41 -33.76
N PRO A 38 27.63 -15.16 -35.01
CA PRO A 38 27.17 -15.89 -36.21
C PRO A 38 27.79 -17.28 -36.45
N THR A 39 28.70 -17.76 -35.62
CA THR A 39 29.53 -18.93 -35.97
C THR A 39 29.75 -19.89 -34.80
N THR A 40 28.89 -20.90 -34.66
CA THR A 40 29.32 -22.22 -34.14
C THR A 40 28.28 -23.29 -34.48
N LYS A 41 28.66 -24.27 -35.32
CA LYS A 41 27.88 -25.49 -35.57
C LYS A 41 28.06 -26.46 -34.40
N VAL A 42 26.98 -27.02 -33.87
CA VAL A 42 27.00 -28.05 -32.82
C VAL A 42 26.82 -29.43 -33.46
N HIS A 43 27.75 -30.36 -33.22
CA HIS A 43 27.59 -31.79 -33.54
C HIS A 43 27.23 -32.58 -32.28
N SER A 44 26.30 -33.54 -32.40
CA SER A 44 25.86 -34.43 -31.32
C SER A 44 26.27 -35.89 -31.60
N SER A 45 26.71 -36.62 -30.58
CA SER A 45 26.86 -38.08 -30.59
C SER A 45 26.20 -38.68 -29.35
N SER A 46 25.60 -39.88 -29.48
CA SER A 46 24.81 -40.54 -28.43
C SER A 46 25.29 -41.98 -28.17
N SER A 47 25.35 -42.42 -26.90
CA SER A 47 25.51 -43.83 -26.52
C SER A 47 24.37 -44.29 -25.58
N ARG A 48 23.82 -45.49 -25.80
CA ARG A 48 22.71 -46.09 -25.02
C ARG A 48 23.20 -47.20 -24.09
N GLY A 49 22.64 -47.26 -22.88
CA GLY A 49 22.73 -48.42 -21.98
C GLY A 49 21.40 -48.63 -21.24
N GLU A 50 20.97 -49.88 -21.10
CA GLU A 50 19.67 -50.26 -20.53
C GLU A 50 19.80 -50.93 -19.16
N THR A 51 19.03 -50.46 -18.18
CA THR A 51 18.55 -51.27 -17.05
C THR A 51 17.11 -50.90 -16.72
N LYS A 52 16.29 -51.93 -16.46
CA LYS A 52 14.82 -51.97 -16.38
C LYS A 52 14.13 -50.64 -16.06
N GLY A 53 13.55 -50.04 -17.11
CA GLY A 53 12.51 -49.02 -17.03
C GLY A 53 12.87 -47.61 -17.49
N ALA A 54 14.14 -47.30 -17.78
CA ALA A 54 14.54 -45.97 -18.25
C ALA A 54 15.66 -46.04 -19.30
N THR A 55 15.51 -45.29 -20.40
CA THR A 55 16.54 -45.10 -21.43
C THR A 55 17.31 -43.82 -21.15
N LEU A 56 18.63 -43.92 -20.95
CA LEU A 56 19.51 -42.79 -20.69
C LEU A 56 20.21 -42.33 -21.99
N THR A 57 20.14 -41.05 -22.33
CA THR A 57 20.90 -40.46 -23.45
C THR A 57 21.73 -39.29 -22.93
N ILE A 58 23.05 -39.34 -23.13
CA ILE A 58 23.99 -38.32 -22.64
C ILE A 58 24.49 -37.50 -23.84
N LEU A 59 24.37 -36.17 -23.75
CA LEU A 59 24.89 -35.21 -24.73
C LEU A 59 26.07 -34.45 -24.13
N VAL A 60 27.20 -34.44 -24.82
CA VAL A 60 28.45 -33.77 -24.39
C VAL A 60 28.69 -32.56 -25.27
N VAL A 61 28.94 -31.39 -24.68
CA VAL A 61 29.30 -30.14 -25.40
C VAL A 61 30.62 -29.58 -24.83
N PRO A 62 31.57 -29.11 -25.67
CA PRO A 62 32.87 -28.61 -25.21
C PRO A 62 32.77 -27.25 -24.52
N VAL A 63 33.66 -27.03 -23.55
CA VAL A 63 33.74 -25.84 -22.67
C VAL A 63 34.52 -24.70 -23.35
N VAL A 64 34.02 -23.47 -23.26
CA VAL A 64 34.77 -22.22 -23.50
C VAL A 64 34.87 -21.45 -22.17
N GLU A 65 35.99 -20.76 -21.97
CA GLU A 65 36.56 -20.26 -20.69
C GLU A 65 35.64 -19.50 -19.71
N PRO A 66 35.96 -19.51 -18.39
CA PRO A 66 35.03 -19.14 -17.34
C PRO A 66 35.28 -17.73 -16.79
N THR A 67 34.51 -16.71 -17.19
CA THR A 67 34.48 -15.45 -16.41
C THR A 67 33.16 -14.67 -16.37
N VAL A 68 32.10 -15.03 -17.10
CA VAL A 68 30.85 -14.22 -17.08
C VAL A 68 29.56 -15.05 -16.90
N LEU A 69 29.63 -16.38 -17.07
CA LEU A 69 28.44 -17.25 -17.10
C LEU A 69 28.07 -17.91 -15.76
N SER A 70 28.98 -17.97 -14.78
CA SER A 70 28.76 -18.76 -13.55
C SER A 70 27.82 -18.12 -12.52
N ARG A 71 27.68 -16.78 -12.50
CA ARG A 71 26.76 -16.09 -11.55
C ARG A 71 25.31 -15.98 -12.05
N ARG A 72 25.07 -16.10 -13.36
CA ARG A 72 23.71 -16.00 -13.93
C ARG A 72 22.94 -17.33 -13.93
N LEU A 73 23.64 -18.46 -13.96
CA LEU A 73 23.01 -19.79 -13.95
C LEU A 73 22.62 -20.26 -12.54
N SER A 74 23.27 -19.77 -11.47
CA SER A 74 22.85 -20.04 -10.08
C SER A 74 21.48 -19.44 -9.74
N ASN A 75 21.08 -18.37 -10.43
CA ASN A 75 19.78 -17.71 -10.20
C ASN A 75 18.60 -18.40 -10.91
N SER A 76 18.84 -19.34 -11.83
CA SER A 76 17.76 -19.96 -12.62
C SER A 76 17.23 -21.29 -12.08
N LEU A 77 17.78 -21.80 -10.97
CA LEU A 77 17.41 -23.10 -10.37
C LEU A 77 16.60 -22.98 -9.05
N GLY A 78 16.19 -21.78 -8.65
CA GLY A 78 15.29 -21.60 -7.50
C GLY A 78 13.89 -22.13 -7.79
N GLN A 79 13.46 -23.18 -7.08
CA GLN A 79 12.05 -23.54 -7.04
C GLN A 79 11.24 -22.41 -6.41
N ARG A 80 10.12 -22.08 -7.06
CA ARG A 80 9.20 -21.01 -6.66
C ARG A 80 8.31 -21.46 -5.51
N ASN A 81 8.28 -20.70 -4.43
CA ASN A 81 7.14 -20.66 -3.53
C ASN A 81 6.15 -19.58 -3.97
N SER A 82 4.88 -19.75 -3.61
CA SER A 82 3.73 -18.93 -4.03
C SER A 82 3.74 -17.46 -3.57
N ARG A 83 4.85 -16.93 -3.01
CA ARG A 83 4.97 -15.53 -2.53
C ARG A 83 6.38 -14.91 -2.70
N GLY A 84 7.00 -15.08 -3.87
CA GLY A 84 7.81 -13.99 -4.46
C GLY A 84 9.21 -13.63 -3.91
N SER A 85 9.89 -14.46 -3.13
CA SER A 85 11.32 -14.24 -2.80
C SER A 85 12.20 -15.41 -3.23
N LEU A 86 13.33 -15.11 -3.88
CA LEU A 86 14.37 -16.09 -4.22
C LEU A 86 15.41 -16.15 -3.07
N VAL A 87 15.69 -17.35 -2.58
CA VAL A 87 16.81 -17.64 -1.66
C VAL A 87 17.82 -18.50 -2.42
N VAL A 88 19.12 -18.19 -2.31
CA VAL A 88 20.18 -19.00 -2.91
C VAL A 88 20.24 -20.35 -2.19
N ALA A 89 20.11 -21.44 -2.94
CA ALA A 89 20.13 -22.79 -2.39
C ALA A 89 21.55 -23.16 -1.90
N SER A 90 21.65 -23.62 -0.66
CA SER A 90 22.84 -24.22 -0.04
C SER A 90 22.46 -25.53 0.64
N ASP A 91 23.42 -26.43 0.86
CA ASP A 91 23.18 -27.72 1.55
C ASP A 91 22.57 -27.54 2.95
N HIS A 92 22.80 -26.38 3.58
CA HIS A 92 22.23 -26.02 4.86
C HIS A 92 20.74 -25.64 4.76
N ASN A 93 20.35 -24.88 3.72
CA ASN A 93 18.99 -24.37 3.54
C ASN A 93 18.01 -25.43 2.97
N LEU A 94 18.52 -26.52 2.41
CA LEU A 94 17.71 -27.63 1.87
C LEU A 94 17.14 -28.56 2.96
N ARG A 95 17.63 -28.45 4.20
CA ARG A 95 17.22 -29.31 5.33
C ARG A 95 16.39 -28.58 6.39
N VAL A 96 16.22 -27.27 6.24
CA VAL A 96 15.48 -26.42 7.18
C VAL A 96 14.12 -26.06 6.56
N GLY A 97 13.04 -26.41 7.24
CA GLY A 97 11.69 -26.00 6.83
C GLY A 97 11.54 -24.48 6.88
N GLN A 98 11.00 -23.87 5.82
CA GLN A 98 10.79 -22.43 5.75
C GLN A 98 9.49 -22.05 6.48
N SER A 99 9.56 -21.05 7.36
CA SER A 99 8.39 -20.51 8.08
C SER A 99 7.48 -19.73 7.10
N LEU A 100 6.15 -19.88 7.24
CA LEU A 100 5.11 -19.26 6.41
C LEU A 100 4.93 -17.73 6.64
N GLN A 101 5.86 -17.08 7.33
CA GLN A 101 5.74 -15.67 7.69
C GLN A 101 6.11 -14.75 6.52
N LEU A 102 5.35 -13.66 6.35
CA LEU A 102 5.65 -12.57 5.41
C LEU A 102 7.09 -12.12 5.61
N ALA A 103 7.86 -11.95 4.53
CA ALA A 103 9.16 -11.30 4.60
C ALA A 103 8.97 -9.95 5.31
N HIS A 104 9.62 -9.79 6.47
CA HIS A 104 9.56 -8.58 7.27
C HIS A 104 10.19 -7.46 6.43
N SER A 105 9.36 -6.56 5.89
CA SER A 105 9.85 -5.37 5.20
C SER A 105 10.35 -4.39 6.25
N ASP A 106 11.60 -3.95 6.11
CA ASP A 106 12.20 -2.98 7.03
C ASP A 106 11.62 -1.58 6.82
N VAL A 107 11.23 -1.25 5.58
CA VAL A 107 10.70 0.06 5.19
C VAL A 107 9.60 -0.09 4.15
N CYS A 108 8.56 0.73 4.25
CA CYS A 108 7.51 0.83 3.23
C CYS A 108 7.62 2.15 2.48
N LEU A 109 7.70 2.07 1.15
CA LEU A 109 7.72 3.19 0.22
C LEU A 109 6.38 3.26 -0.51
N TYR A 110 5.61 4.31 -0.29
CA TYR A 110 4.37 4.56 -1.02
C TYR A 110 4.65 5.53 -2.16
N THR A 111 4.24 5.17 -3.38
CA THR A 111 4.42 6.02 -4.55
C THR A 111 3.16 6.13 -5.38
N ASP A 112 3.03 7.24 -6.08
CA ASP A 112 1.97 7.48 -7.05
C ASP A 112 2.45 8.46 -8.13
N ALA A 113 1.89 8.34 -9.34
CA ALA A 113 2.12 9.29 -10.40
C ALA A 113 0.80 9.80 -11.00
N SER A 114 0.82 11.06 -11.42
CA SER A 114 -0.21 11.65 -12.24
C SER A 114 0.38 12.20 -13.53
N ASN A 115 -0.48 12.67 -14.44
CA ASN A 115 -0.01 13.38 -15.63
C ASN A 115 0.65 14.74 -15.28
N LEU A 116 0.49 15.25 -14.06
CA LEU A 116 1.04 16.53 -13.61
C LEU A 116 2.34 16.37 -12.83
N GLY A 117 2.42 15.37 -11.96
CA GLY A 117 3.54 15.18 -11.04
C GLY A 117 3.61 13.78 -10.45
N TRP A 118 4.45 13.62 -9.44
CA TRP A 118 4.67 12.38 -8.71
C TRP A 118 4.82 12.64 -7.22
N GLY A 119 4.54 11.61 -6.44
CA GLY A 119 4.64 11.62 -5.01
C GLY A 119 5.30 10.36 -4.49
N ALA A 120 6.09 10.50 -3.44
CA ALA A 120 6.64 9.37 -2.70
C ALA A 120 6.69 9.67 -1.20
N SER A 121 6.54 8.65 -0.37
CA SER A 121 6.68 8.78 1.08
C SER A 121 7.27 7.55 1.74
N VAL A 122 8.03 7.80 2.80
CA VAL A 122 8.65 6.80 3.66
C VAL A 122 8.58 7.33 5.10
N LEU A 123 8.09 6.53 6.05
CA LEU A 123 8.01 6.92 7.47
C LEU A 123 7.38 8.30 7.71
N HIS A 124 8.14 9.29 8.21
CA HIS A 124 7.68 10.66 8.47
C HIS A 124 7.95 11.61 7.29
N ASP A 125 8.77 11.19 6.33
CA ASP A 125 9.21 12.05 5.24
C ASP A 125 8.38 11.81 3.97
N SER A 126 8.18 12.89 3.23
CA SER A 126 7.48 12.88 1.96
C SER A 126 8.18 13.78 0.97
N VAL A 127 8.10 13.38 -0.30
CA VAL A 127 8.63 14.15 -1.42
C VAL A 127 7.63 14.15 -2.56
N SER A 128 7.54 15.27 -3.24
CA SER A 128 6.75 15.41 -4.46
C SER A 128 7.48 16.28 -5.46
N GLY A 129 7.08 16.16 -6.73
CA GLY A 129 7.61 17.00 -7.77
C GLY A 129 6.71 17.05 -9.00
N LEU A 130 6.81 18.16 -9.74
CA LEU A 130 6.11 18.30 -11.01
C LEU A 130 6.91 17.67 -12.15
N TRP A 131 6.19 17.10 -13.11
CA TRP A 131 6.79 16.66 -14.36
C TRP A 131 7.10 17.85 -15.26
N THR A 132 8.27 17.81 -15.89
CA THR A 132 8.59 18.72 -17.01
C THR A 132 7.62 18.47 -18.17
N PRO A 133 7.39 19.45 -19.07
CA PRO A 133 6.42 19.32 -20.16
C PRO A 133 6.60 18.04 -21.01
N HIS A 134 7.85 17.71 -21.34
CA HIS A 134 8.18 16.45 -22.04
C HIS A 134 7.82 15.18 -21.24
N LYS A 135 7.98 15.20 -19.92
CA LYS A 135 7.64 14.04 -19.09
C LYS A 135 6.12 13.85 -18.98
N ARG A 136 5.33 14.92 -19.04
CA ARG A 136 3.85 14.83 -18.98
C ARG A 136 3.23 14.07 -20.16
N SER A 137 3.91 14.01 -21.30
CA SER A 137 3.45 13.25 -22.47
C SER A 137 3.84 11.76 -22.44
N LEU A 138 4.56 11.31 -21.40
CA LEU A 138 4.92 9.90 -21.26
C LEU A 138 3.73 9.08 -20.76
N HIS A 139 3.73 7.79 -21.08
CA HIS A 139 2.69 6.87 -20.64
C HIS A 139 2.66 6.76 -19.11
N ILE A 140 1.46 6.75 -18.52
CA ILE A 140 1.27 6.74 -17.05
C ILE A 140 2.03 5.60 -16.35
N ASN A 141 1.99 4.37 -16.87
CA ASN A 141 2.78 3.25 -16.31
C ASN A 141 4.29 3.52 -16.22
N LEU A 142 4.85 4.33 -17.13
CA LEU A 142 6.27 4.73 -17.07
C LEU A 142 6.49 5.80 -16.00
N LEU A 143 5.55 6.72 -15.85
CA LEU A 143 5.57 7.73 -14.79
C LEU A 143 5.47 7.10 -13.40
N GLU A 144 4.67 6.03 -13.26
CA GLU A 144 4.57 5.25 -12.02
C GLU A 144 5.90 4.58 -11.64
N LEU A 145 6.55 3.88 -12.58
CA LEU A 145 7.89 3.34 -12.34
C LEU A 145 8.90 4.44 -11.99
N ARG A 146 8.80 5.59 -12.68
CA ARG A 146 9.68 6.72 -12.42
C ARG A 146 9.43 7.36 -11.05
N ALA A 147 8.19 7.38 -10.55
CA ALA A 147 7.87 7.81 -9.20
C ALA A 147 8.56 6.92 -8.16
N VAL A 148 8.53 5.59 -8.35
CA VAL A 148 9.28 4.63 -7.52
C VAL A 148 10.77 4.97 -7.51
N ARG A 149 11.36 5.17 -8.69
CA ARG A 149 12.79 5.52 -8.80
C ARG A 149 13.13 6.79 -8.05
N LEU A 150 12.34 7.85 -8.23
CA LEU A 150 12.61 9.14 -7.59
C LEU A 150 12.41 9.07 -6.07
N GLY A 151 11.42 8.31 -5.59
CA GLY A 151 11.26 8.01 -4.18
C GLY A 151 12.48 7.30 -3.59
N LEU A 152 12.93 6.21 -4.23
CA LEU A 152 14.12 5.47 -3.80
C LEU A 152 15.38 6.35 -3.75
N LEU A 153 15.59 7.19 -4.77
CA LEU A 153 16.72 8.12 -4.83
C LEU A 153 16.66 9.16 -3.71
N HIS A 154 15.49 9.74 -3.46
CA HIS A 154 15.32 10.76 -2.43
C HIS A 154 15.53 10.18 -1.02
N PHE A 155 14.96 9.00 -0.75
CA PHE A 155 15.04 8.34 0.55
C PHE A 155 16.26 7.42 0.70
N ARG A 156 17.31 7.59 -0.11
CA ARG A 156 18.49 6.71 -0.16
C ARG A 156 19.02 6.30 1.21
N GLU A 157 19.22 7.27 2.10
CA GLU A 157 19.77 7.04 3.45
C GLU A 157 18.81 6.21 4.33
N GLN A 158 17.50 6.29 4.09
CA GLN A 158 16.50 5.53 4.84
C GLN A 158 16.31 4.11 4.30
N VAL A 159 16.57 3.89 3.00
CA VAL A 159 16.32 2.61 2.32
C VAL A 159 17.59 1.75 2.12
N HIS A 160 18.78 2.34 2.21
CA HIS A 160 20.05 1.64 1.97
C HIS A 160 20.21 0.40 2.87
N GLY A 161 20.61 -0.73 2.27
CA GLY A 161 20.86 -1.98 2.99
C GLY A 161 19.60 -2.68 3.53
N LYS A 162 18.39 -2.26 3.11
CA LYS A 162 17.11 -2.72 3.67
C LYS A 162 16.21 -3.41 2.65
N THR A 163 15.23 -4.12 3.17
CA THR A 163 14.09 -4.63 2.41
C THR A 163 13.00 -3.56 2.33
N VAL A 164 12.75 -3.05 1.13
CA VAL A 164 11.78 -2.00 0.86
C VAL A 164 10.52 -2.60 0.22
N ALA A 165 9.40 -2.49 0.91
CA ALA A 165 8.09 -2.77 0.35
C ALA A 165 7.57 -1.55 -0.43
N VAL A 166 7.50 -1.65 -1.76
CA VAL A 166 6.96 -0.63 -2.65
C VAL A 166 5.46 -0.81 -2.80
N PHE A 167 4.69 0.18 -2.33
CA PHE A 167 3.24 0.27 -2.44
C PHE A 167 2.84 1.20 -3.60
N SER A 168 2.05 0.67 -4.53
CA SER A 168 1.44 1.43 -5.64
C SER A 168 0.09 0.79 -6.03
N ASP A 169 -0.79 1.57 -6.65
CA ASP A 169 -2.03 1.08 -7.25
C ASP A 169 -1.85 0.63 -8.72
N ASN A 170 -0.68 0.89 -9.31
CA ASN A 170 -0.39 0.50 -10.68
C ASN A 170 0.17 -0.93 -10.75
N THR A 171 -0.72 -1.88 -10.99
CA THR A 171 -0.37 -3.30 -11.14
C THR A 171 0.64 -3.57 -12.26
N THR A 172 0.72 -2.72 -13.30
CA THR A 172 1.72 -2.87 -14.36
C THR A 172 3.11 -2.52 -13.83
N ALA A 173 3.26 -1.37 -13.17
CA ALA A 173 4.53 -0.95 -12.58
C ALA A 173 5.03 -2.00 -11.57
N LEU A 174 4.17 -2.41 -10.64
CA LEU A 174 4.48 -3.46 -9.67
C LEU A 174 4.87 -4.78 -10.35
N SER A 175 4.18 -5.17 -11.43
CA SER A 175 4.53 -6.38 -12.17
C SER A 175 5.89 -6.29 -12.85
N TYR A 176 6.32 -5.12 -13.33
CA TYR A 176 7.64 -4.95 -13.94
C TYR A 176 8.73 -5.06 -12.88
N LEU A 177 8.54 -4.48 -11.69
CA LEU A 177 9.48 -4.62 -10.58
C LEU A 177 9.54 -6.06 -10.06
N ALA A 178 8.38 -6.69 -9.79
CA ALA A 178 8.29 -8.04 -9.24
C ALA A 178 8.85 -9.14 -10.16
N LYS A 179 8.82 -8.91 -11.48
CA LYS A 179 9.31 -9.86 -12.49
C LYS A 179 10.71 -9.50 -12.99
N GLU A 180 11.33 -8.49 -12.38
CA GLU A 180 12.63 -7.96 -12.78
C GLU A 180 12.69 -7.57 -14.26
N GLY A 181 11.61 -6.96 -14.76
CA GLY A 181 11.45 -6.53 -16.14
C GLY A 181 10.24 -7.11 -16.86
N GLY A 182 10.17 -6.88 -18.17
CA GLY A 182 9.09 -7.34 -19.02
C GLY A 182 9.41 -7.21 -20.52
N THR A 183 8.75 -8.02 -21.33
CA THR A 183 9.02 -8.08 -22.78
C THR A 183 8.06 -7.25 -23.63
N ARG A 184 7.06 -6.60 -23.02
CA ARG A 184 5.97 -5.94 -23.75
C ARG A 184 6.25 -4.48 -24.08
N SER A 185 7.11 -3.81 -23.32
CA SER A 185 7.50 -2.42 -23.55
C SER A 185 8.96 -2.22 -23.19
N GLY A 186 9.76 -1.83 -24.19
CA GLY A 186 11.18 -1.55 -24.00
C GLY A 186 11.44 -0.38 -23.04
N SER A 187 10.59 0.65 -23.06
CA SER A 187 10.73 1.82 -22.18
C SER A 187 10.43 1.48 -20.72
N LEU A 188 9.36 0.71 -20.45
CA LEU A 188 9.06 0.24 -19.09
C LEU A 188 10.14 -0.71 -18.59
N ASN A 189 10.63 -1.60 -19.45
CA ASN A 189 11.71 -2.51 -19.09
C ASN A 189 12.99 -1.74 -18.74
N ALA A 190 13.39 -0.76 -19.57
CA ALA A 190 14.59 0.04 -19.32
C ALA A 190 14.51 0.81 -17.99
N GLU A 191 13.36 1.42 -17.66
CA GLU A 191 13.18 2.11 -16.38
C GLU A 191 13.20 1.12 -15.21
N ALA A 192 12.55 -0.03 -15.33
CA ALA A 192 12.58 -1.08 -14.30
C ALA A 192 14.00 -1.61 -14.05
N GLN A 193 14.78 -1.88 -15.12
CA GLN A 193 16.18 -2.29 -14.99
C GLN A 193 17.02 -1.21 -14.30
N THR A 194 16.78 0.06 -14.62
CA THR A 194 17.47 1.18 -13.95
C THR A 194 17.20 1.20 -12.44
N ILE A 195 15.95 0.95 -12.05
CA ILE A 195 15.55 0.87 -10.62
C ILE A 195 16.23 -0.30 -9.93
N LEU A 196 16.17 -1.49 -10.55
CA LEU A 196 16.69 -2.73 -9.96
C LEU A 196 18.22 -2.70 -9.84
N GLN A 197 18.92 -2.20 -10.86
CA GLN A 197 20.37 -2.06 -10.80
C GLN A 197 20.77 -1.09 -9.69
N TRP A 198 20.09 0.07 -9.60
CA TRP A 198 20.37 1.03 -8.55
C TRP A 198 20.10 0.46 -7.15
N ALA A 199 19.02 -0.32 -6.99
CA ALA A 199 18.70 -1.01 -5.75
C ALA A 199 19.78 -2.04 -5.38
N GLU A 200 20.26 -2.83 -6.33
CA GLU A 200 21.35 -3.79 -6.14
C GLU A 200 22.63 -3.08 -5.67
N ASP A 201 23.02 -2.00 -6.34
CA ASP A 201 24.21 -1.19 -6.00
C ASP A 201 24.14 -0.62 -4.58
N HIS A 202 22.93 -0.44 -4.03
CA HIS A 202 22.67 0.09 -2.70
C HIS A 202 22.24 -0.98 -1.68
N ALA A 203 22.39 -2.27 -2.03
CA ALA A 203 22.01 -3.41 -1.19
C ALA A 203 20.54 -3.38 -0.73
N ILE A 204 19.64 -2.92 -1.60
CA ILE A 204 18.20 -2.80 -1.35
C ILE A 204 17.48 -4.01 -1.94
N GLN A 205 16.65 -4.66 -1.15
CA GLN A 205 15.74 -5.70 -1.64
C GLN A 205 14.35 -5.10 -1.88
N ILE A 206 13.87 -5.10 -3.11
CA ILE A 206 12.54 -4.56 -3.45
C ILE A 206 11.50 -5.67 -3.36
N VAL A 207 10.47 -5.45 -2.55
CA VAL A 207 9.24 -6.25 -2.50
C VAL A 207 8.09 -5.37 -2.99
N THR A 208 7.19 -5.90 -3.82
CA THR A 208 6.06 -5.13 -4.32
C THR A 208 4.77 -5.48 -3.60
N GLN A 209 3.99 -4.46 -3.25
CA GLN A 209 2.68 -4.62 -2.62
C GLN A 209 1.65 -3.73 -3.33
N PHE A 210 0.52 -4.33 -3.70
CA PHE A 210 -0.58 -3.57 -4.28
C PHE A 210 -1.37 -2.88 -3.17
N VAL A 211 -1.64 -1.58 -3.36
CA VAL A 211 -2.58 -0.82 -2.53
C VAL A 211 -3.69 -0.29 -3.44
N LYS A 212 -4.94 -0.29 -2.97
CA LYS A 212 -6.04 0.34 -3.73
C LYS A 212 -5.80 1.84 -3.78
N GLY A 213 -6.07 2.51 -4.91
CA GLY A 213 -5.90 3.96 -5.03
C GLY A 213 -6.62 4.78 -3.94
N SER A 214 -7.81 4.34 -3.52
CA SER A 214 -8.56 4.93 -2.39
C SER A 214 -7.84 4.86 -1.04
N SER A 215 -6.84 3.98 -0.92
CA SER A 215 -6.00 3.77 0.26
C SER A 215 -4.57 4.27 0.04
N ASN A 216 -4.18 4.67 -1.19
CA ASN A 216 -2.87 5.26 -1.47
C ASN A 216 -2.89 6.79 -1.32
N VAL A 217 -3.69 7.28 -0.37
CA VAL A 217 -4.12 8.67 -0.31
C VAL A 217 -2.94 9.62 -0.22
N LEU A 218 -1.94 9.29 0.60
CA LEU A 218 -0.79 10.17 0.81
C LEU A 218 0.07 10.29 -0.45
N ALA A 219 0.29 9.22 -1.20
CA ALA A 219 1.04 9.31 -2.45
C ALA A 219 0.22 10.01 -3.55
N ASP A 220 -1.10 9.76 -3.64
CA ASP A 220 -2.03 10.46 -4.54
C ASP A 220 -2.07 11.98 -4.25
N CYS A 221 -2.11 12.38 -2.97
CA CYS A 221 -1.96 13.77 -2.53
C CYS A 221 -0.70 14.42 -3.11
N LEU A 222 0.43 13.71 -2.98
CA LEU A 222 1.75 14.21 -3.35
C LEU A 222 1.92 14.28 -4.87
N SER A 223 1.32 13.36 -5.63
CA SER A 223 1.41 13.34 -7.09
C SER A 223 0.53 14.41 -7.76
N ARG A 224 -0.42 15.02 -7.02
CA ARG A 224 -1.43 15.96 -7.54
C ARG A 224 -1.54 17.21 -6.66
N GLN A 225 -0.67 18.18 -6.89
CA GLN A 225 -0.57 19.44 -6.13
C GLN A 225 -1.83 20.34 -6.12
N ASP A 226 -2.82 20.10 -6.97
CA ASP A 226 -4.08 20.87 -6.99
C ASP A 226 -5.31 20.05 -6.58
N GLN A 227 -5.15 18.74 -6.33
CA GLN A 227 -6.29 17.88 -6.03
C GLN A 227 -6.76 18.06 -4.59
N ILE A 228 -8.04 18.39 -4.46
CA ILE A 228 -8.75 18.38 -3.19
C ILE A 228 -9.19 16.94 -2.89
N ILE A 229 -8.69 16.38 -1.78
CA ILE A 229 -9.05 15.05 -1.31
C ILE A 229 -10.08 15.16 -0.18
N SER A 230 -11.29 14.69 -0.45
CA SER A 230 -12.45 14.87 0.43
C SER A 230 -12.30 14.21 1.81
N THR A 231 -11.41 13.22 1.96
CA THR A 231 -11.15 12.52 3.23
C THR A 231 -10.02 13.12 4.06
N GLU A 232 -9.19 14.00 3.48
CA GLU A 232 -7.98 14.54 4.13
C GLU A 232 -8.17 15.97 4.67
N TRP A 233 -9.38 16.29 5.13
CA TRP A 233 -9.64 17.57 5.79
C TRP A 233 -9.24 17.51 7.26
N MET A 234 -8.31 18.37 7.63
CA MET A 234 -7.81 18.52 8.98
C MET A 234 -8.57 19.65 9.70
N LEU A 235 -9.25 19.32 10.82
CA LEU A 235 -9.98 20.30 11.64
C LEU A 235 -9.03 21.24 12.38
N HIS A 236 -9.28 22.53 12.54
CA HIS A 236 -8.37 23.44 13.26
C HIS A 236 -8.10 23.00 14.72
N GLN A 237 -6.83 23.02 15.16
CA GLN A 237 -6.40 22.49 16.48
C GLN A 237 -7.07 23.21 17.66
N ASP A 238 -7.29 24.53 17.57
CA ASP A 238 -8.00 25.27 18.63
C ASP A 238 -9.43 24.77 18.84
N ILE A 239 -10.10 24.31 17.78
CA ILE A 239 -11.46 23.77 17.85
C ILE A 239 -11.43 22.43 18.57
N CYS A 240 -10.49 21.54 18.21
CA CYS A 240 -10.26 20.31 18.96
C CYS A 240 -9.99 20.60 20.44
N SER A 241 -9.13 21.58 20.72
CA SER A 241 -8.76 21.96 22.09
C SER A 241 -9.94 22.51 22.91
N GLN A 242 -10.88 23.22 22.29
CA GLN A 242 -12.11 23.66 22.94
C GLN A 242 -13.04 22.48 23.23
N LEU A 243 -13.22 21.57 22.26
CA LEU A 243 -14.03 20.37 22.43
C LEU A 243 -13.51 19.47 23.56
N TRP A 244 -12.19 19.29 23.66
CA TRP A 244 -11.58 18.46 24.71
C TRP A 244 -11.73 19.06 26.11
N ARG A 245 -11.72 20.40 26.23
CA ARG A 245 -12.03 21.07 27.50
C ARG A 245 -13.49 20.86 27.91
N LEU A 246 -14.39 20.76 26.94
CA LEU A 246 -15.82 20.58 27.19
C LEU A 246 -16.16 19.12 27.52
N TRP A 247 -15.58 18.15 26.80
CA TRP A 247 -16.02 16.73 26.83
C TRP A 247 -14.95 15.73 27.26
N SER A 248 -13.83 16.21 27.76
CA SER A 248 -12.62 15.42 28.08
C SER A 248 -11.77 15.08 26.86
N TYR A 249 -10.49 14.81 27.11
CA TYR A 249 -9.47 14.62 26.08
C TYR A 249 -9.52 13.18 25.52
N PRO A 250 -9.79 12.98 24.23
CA PRO A 250 -9.74 11.66 23.59
C PRO A 250 -8.30 11.18 23.44
N THR A 251 -8.13 9.86 23.47
CA THR A 251 -6.80 9.23 23.47
C THR A 251 -6.36 8.76 22.09
N VAL A 252 -7.29 8.55 21.16
CA VAL A 252 -7.03 8.01 19.82
C VAL A 252 -7.82 8.75 18.75
N ASP A 253 -7.15 9.10 17.65
CA ASP A 253 -7.72 9.71 16.45
C ASP A 253 -8.02 8.65 15.39
N LEU A 254 -9.30 8.42 15.13
CA LEU A 254 -9.79 7.45 14.16
C LEU A 254 -9.90 8.08 12.77
N PHE A 255 -9.64 7.26 11.74
CA PHE A 255 -9.74 7.66 10.33
C PHE A 255 -8.75 8.76 9.92
N ALA A 256 -7.70 8.96 10.71
CA ALA A 256 -6.67 9.95 10.45
C ALA A 256 -5.47 9.33 9.72
N THR A 257 -4.80 10.14 8.93
CA THR A 257 -3.47 9.87 8.38
C THR A 257 -2.44 10.76 9.07
N ARG A 258 -1.15 10.54 8.81
CA ARG A 258 -0.10 11.44 9.29
C ARG A 258 -0.22 12.90 8.80
N LEU A 259 -1.09 13.17 7.82
CA LEU A 259 -1.31 14.52 7.31
C LEU A 259 -2.33 15.29 8.17
N ASN A 260 -3.40 14.63 8.62
CA ASN A 260 -4.56 15.30 9.23
C ASN A 260 -4.83 14.94 10.70
N PHE A 261 -3.94 14.16 11.33
CA PHE A 261 -4.10 13.75 12.73
C PHE A 261 -4.13 14.94 13.70
N ARG A 262 -4.86 14.74 14.80
CA ARG A 262 -5.01 15.68 15.90
C ARG A 262 -4.61 15.13 17.26
N LEU A 263 -4.37 13.82 17.34
CA LEU A 263 -3.87 13.13 18.52
C LEU A 263 -2.64 12.30 18.15
N SER A 264 -1.73 12.08 19.09
CA SER A 264 -0.49 11.33 18.86
C SER A 264 -0.74 9.88 18.47
N ASN A 265 -1.80 9.28 19.01
CA ASN A 265 -2.22 7.92 18.65
C ASN A 265 -3.27 8.02 17.54
N LEU A 266 -2.96 7.53 16.35
CA LEU A 266 -3.88 7.55 15.21
C LEU A 266 -4.12 6.14 14.66
N VAL A 267 -5.33 5.93 14.12
CA VAL A 267 -5.69 4.72 13.39
C VAL A 267 -5.90 5.07 11.92
N SER A 268 -4.96 4.62 11.09
CA SER A 268 -4.92 4.93 9.67
C SER A 268 -5.74 3.94 8.84
N PRO A 269 -6.40 4.36 7.75
CA PRO A 269 -7.11 3.45 6.85
C PRO A 269 -6.19 2.47 6.10
N PHE A 270 -4.88 2.67 6.17
CA PHE A 270 -3.84 1.81 5.59
C PHE A 270 -2.66 1.70 6.55
N TRP A 271 -1.75 0.76 6.27
CA TRP A 271 -0.54 0.61 7.07
C TRP A 271 0.23 1.94 7.07
N ASP A 272 0.48 2.48 8.26
CA ASP A 272 1.28 3.68 8.46
C ASP A 272 2.18 3.42 9.68
N PRO A 273 3.51 3.63 9.57
CA PRO A 273 4.43 3.45 10.69
C PRO A 273 4.08 4.27 11.94
N MET A 274 3.41 5.41 11.75
CA MET A 274 2.98 6.31 12.83
C MET A 274 1.62 5.91 13.42
N ALA A 275 0.88 5.03 12.75
CA ALA A 275 -0.42 4.58 13.25
C ALA A 275 -0.26 3.44 14.24
N ILE A 276 -1.00 3.52 15.35
CA ILE A 276 -1.05 2.45 16.34
C ILE A 276 -1.82 1.22 15.83
N ALA A 277 -2.67 1.42 14.81
CA ALA A 277 -3.42 0.37 14.14
C ALA A 277 -3.80 0.76 12.72
N THR A 278 -4.19 -0.23 11.94
CA THR A 278 -4.78 -0.06 10.60
C THR A 278 -6.27 -0.39 10.64
N ASP A 279 -7.07 0.36 9.90
CA ASP A 279 -8.53 0.26 9.79
C ASP A 279 -9.28 0.50 11.11
N ALA A 280 -9.90 1.67 11.21
CA ALA A 280 -10.66 2.08 12.39
C ALA A 280 -11.85 1.16 12.71
N PHE A 281 -12.41 0.42 11.74
CA PHE A 281 -13.50 -0.52 12.01
C PHE A 281 -13.03 -1.87 12.58
N LEU A 282 -11.77 -2.24 12.32
CA LEU A 282 -11.14 -3.44 12.89
C LEU A 282 -10.51 -3.17 14.26
N TYR A 283 -10.14 -1.93 14.54
CA TYR A 283 -9.64 -1.50 15.85
C TYR A 283 -10.65 -1.79 16.96
N ASN A 284 -10.14 -2.10 18.16
CA ASN A 284 -10.97 -2.32 19.34
C ASN A 284 -11.43 -0.97 19.91
N TRP A 285 -12.74 -0.79 20.04
CA TRP A 285 -13.36 0.45 20.52
C TRP A 285 -13.75 0.37 22.00
N ASP A 286 -13.68 -0.82 22.60
CA ASP A 286 -14.14 -1.05 23.96
C ASP A 286 -13.27 -0.33 24.98
N HIS A 287 -13.89 0.37 25.93
CA HIS A 287 -13.22 1.10 27.00
C HIS A 287 -12.23 2.17 26.50
N GLN A 288 -12.62 2.91 25.45
CA GLN A 288 -11.78 3.94 24.84
C GLN A 288 -12.50 5.30 24.78
N ASP A 289 -11.71 6.37 24.92
CA ASP A 289 -12.11 7.73 24.56
C ASP A 289 -11.53 8.06 23.16
N LEU A 290 -12.42 8.15 22.17
CA LEU A 290 -12.06 8.23 20.76
C LEU A 290 -12.45 9.58 20.15
N TYR A 291 -11.70 10.01 19.14
CA TYR A 291 -12.02 11.13 18.28
C TYR A 291 -12.14 10.64 16.84
N ALA A 292 -13.11 11.15 16.09
CA ALA A 292 -13.21 10.89 14.67
C ALA A 292 -13.63 12.17 13.93
N SER A 293 -12.88 12.54 12.91
CA SER A 293 -13.18 13.73 12.10
C SER A 293 -13.52 13.39 10.66
N HIS A 294 -14.62 13.96 10.16
CA HIS A 294 -15.02 13.90 8.75
C HIS A 294 -15.26 12.51 8.11
N PRO A 295 -15.72 11.46 8.81
CA PRO A 295 -16.07 10.20 8.16
C PRO A 295 -17.46 10.29 7.48
N PHE A 296 -17.75 11.33 6.68
CA PHE A 296 -19.11 11.64 6.22
C PHE A 296 -19.83 10.48 5.52
N PRO A 297 -19.19 9.72 4.59
CA PRO A 297 -19.82 8.58 3.95
C PRO A 297 -19.96 7.37 4.89
N LEU A 298 -19.28 7.40 6.04
CA LEU A 298 -19.12 6.29 6.97
C LEU A 298 -19.85 6.50 8.29
N VAL A 299 -20.54 7.64 8.48
CA VAL A 299 -21.24 7.97 9.74
C VAL A 299 -22.17 6.84 10.20
N ARG A 300 -22.94 6.24 9.28
CA ARG A 300 -23.77 5.07 9.59
C ARG A 300 -22.96 3.91 10.16
N LYS A 301 -21.83 3.59 9.54
CA LYS A 301 -20.95 2.49 9.99
C LYS A 301 -20.31 2.82 11.34
N VAL A 302 -19.91 4.07 11.56
CA VAL A 302 -19.39 4.57 12.85
C VAL A 302 -20.42 4.36 13.95
N ILE A 303 -21.68 4.75 13.73
CA ILE A 303 -22.76 4.55 14.69
C ILE A 303 -22.99 3.06 14.97
N ASN A 304 -23.02 2.21 13.94
CA ASN A 304 -23.20 0.78 14.12
C ASN A 304 -22.05 0.14 14.91
N LYS A 305 -20.81 0.56 14.63
CA LYS A 305 -19.62 0.11 15.38
C LYS A 305 -19.67 0.57 16.83
N LEU A 306 -20.07 1.82 17.09
CA LEU A 306 -20.26 2.36 18.43
C LEU A 306 -21.30 1.55 19.22
N ARG A 307 -22.45 1.20 18.61
CA ARG A 307 -23.49 0.38 19.26
C ARG A 307 -23.02 -1.03 19.60
N ALA A 308 -22.06 -1.57 18.86
CA ALA A 308 -21.50 -2.89 19.11
C ALA A 308 -20.34 -2.88 20.13
N ALA A 309 -19.85 -1.70 20.52
CA ALA A 309 -18.75 -1.54 21.45
C ALA A 309 -19.26 -1.27 22.88
N SER A 310 -18.41 -1.55 23.87
CA SER A 310 -18.72 -1.41 25.29
C SER A 310 -17.97 -0.24 25.92
N CYS A 311 -18.64 0.61 26.70
CA CYS A 311 -18.00 1.68 27.48
C CYS A 311 -17.09 2.59 26.62
N ILE A 312 -17.58 3.02 25.45
CA ILE A 312 -16.87 3.98 24.59
C ILE A 312 -17.43 5.38 24.79
N ASN A 313 -16.55 6.39 24.77
CA ASN A 313 -16.90 7.77 24.48
C ASN A 313 -16.30 8.20 23.14
N LEU A 314 -17.09 8.85 22.30
CA LEU A 314 -16.64 9.30 20.98
C LEU A 314 -17.00 10.76 20.76
N VAL A 315 -15.99 11.59 20.46
CA VAL A 315 -16.19 12.92 19.88
C VAL A 315 -16.17 12.79 18.36
N LEU A 316 -17.34 12.90 17.73
CA LEU A 316 -17.49 12.79 16.28
C LEU A 316 -17.73 14.18 15.67
N ILE A 317 -16.96 14.52 14.63
CA ILE A 317 -17.23 15.68 13.79
C ILE A 317 -18.02 15.23 12.57
N ALA A 318 -19.29 15.61 12.52
CA ALA A 318 -20.20 15.23 11.45
C ALA A 318 -21.16 16.38 11.07
N PRO A 319 -21.65 16.41 9.82
CA PRO A 319 -22.61 17.42 9.38
C PRO A 319 -23.92 17.37 10.16
N PHE A 320 -24.48 18.53 10.48
CA PHE A 320 -25.84 18.64 11.00
C PHE A 320 -26.85 18.54 9.86
N TRP A 321 -27.15 17.31 9.41
CA TRP A 321 -28.07 17.08 8.28
C TRP A 321 -29.29 16.25 8.69
N PRO A 322 -30.36 16.88 9.23
CA PRO A 322 -31.57 16.17 9.68
C PRO A 322 -32.24 15.28 8.64
N GLN A 323 -32.05 15.60 7.35
CA GLN A 323 -32.61 14.86 6.23
C GLN A 323 -31.88 13.54 5.91
N LYS A 324 -30.71 13.28 6.53
CA LYS A 324 -29.98 12.04 6.32
C LYS A 324 -30.60 10.91 7.15
N GLU A 325 -30.71 9.74 6.53
CA GLU A 325 -31.23 8.54 7.18
C GLU A 325 -30.52 8.15 8.49
N TRP A 326 -29.23 8.50 8.66
CA TRP A 326 -28.44 8.17 9.85
C TRP A 326 -28.55 9.21 10.96
N PHE A 327 -29.13 10.37 10.68
CA PHE A 327 -29.20 11.47 11.63
C PHE A 327 -30.03 11.15 12.89
N PRO A 328 -31.20 10.47 12.80
CA PRO A 328 -31.94 10.06 13.99
C PRO A 328 -31.11 9.17 14.90
N ASP A 329 -30.36 8.24 14.32
CA ASP A 329 -29.49 7.33 15.07
C ASP A 329 -28.30 8.05 15.72
N LEU A 330 -27.75 9.07 15.05
CA LEU A 330 -26.70 9.91 15.62
C LEU A 330 -27.20 10.67 16.86
N VAL A 331 -28.39 11.26 16.76
CA VAL A 331 -29.05 11.95 17.88
C VAL A 331 -29.33 10.97 19.04
N GLN A 332 -29.73 9.73 18.73
CA GLN A 332 -29.96 8.70 19.76
C GLN A 332 -28.67 8.23 20.44
N ALA A 333 -27.54 8.23 19.75
CA ALA A 333 -26.25 7.89 20.35
C ALA A 333 -25.62 9.06 21.13
N SER A 334 -26.19 10.27 21.03
CA SER A 334 -25.62 11.47 21.64
C SER A 334 -25.90 11.54 23.13
N VAL A 335 -24.88 11.92 23.91
CA VAL A 335 -24.93 12.03 25.38
C VAL A 335 -24.80 13.46 25.91
N ASP A 336 -24.65 14.43 25.01
CA ASP A 336 -24.69 15.87 25.31
C ASP A 336 -25.23 16.61 24.08
N PHE A 337 -25.69 17.85 24.26
CA PHE A 337 -26.05 18.73 23.17
C PHE A 337 -24.93 18.79 22.13
N PRO A 338 -25.22 18.70 20.82
CA PRO A 338 -24.19 18.95 19.82
C PRO A 338 -23.69 20.40 19.91
N ARG A 339 -22.50 20.66 19.36
CA ARG A 339 -21.92 22.01 19.28
C ARG A 339 -21.70 22.36 17.81
N LEU A 340 -22.35 23.42 17.33
CA LEU A 340 -22.09 23.91 15.97
C LEU A 340 -20.68 24.49 15.90
N LEU A 341 -19.91 24.04 14.91
CA LEU A 341 -18.56 24.56 14.73
C LEU A 341 -18.60 25.99 14.19
N PRO A 342 -17.65 26.86 14.60
CA PRO A 342 -17.69 28.26 14.23
C PRO A 342 -17.40 28.45 12.74
N HIS A 343 -18.03 29.47 12.15
CA HIS A 343 -17.84 29.84 10.75
C HIS A 343 -16.48 30.55 10.57
N ARG A 344 -15.40 29.78 10.52
CA ARG A 344 -14.04 30.29 10.32
C ARG A 344 -13.49 29.80 8.99
N ARG A 345 -12.78 30.66 8.26
CA ARG A 345 -12.13 30.28 6.98
C ARG A 345 -11.06 29.21 7.18
N ASP A 346 -10.42 29.20 8.34
CA ASP A 346 -9.35 28.28 8.71
C ASP A 346 -9.85 26.98 9.37
N LEU A 347 -11.17 26.76 9.45
CA LEU A 347 -11.75 25.62 10.16
C LEU A 347 -11.24 24.28 9.63
N LEU A 348 -11.23 24.12 8.30
CA LEU A 348 -10.74 22.93 7.62
C LEU A 348 -9.60 23.28 6.68
N LEU A 349 -8.45 22.67 6.92
CA LEU A 349 -7.24 22.78 6.10
C LEU A 349 -6.97 21.45 5.43
N GLN A 350 -6.62 21.47 4.15
CA GLN A 350 -5.92 20.36 3.51
C GLN A 350 -4.42 20.56 3.64
N PRO A 351 -3.73 19.73 4.45
CA PRO A 351 -2.31 19.93 4.77
C PRO A 351 -1.41 19.90 3.54
N HIS A 352 -1.69 19.00 2.58
CA HIS A 352 -0.83 18.76 1.42
C HIS A 352 -0.80 19.92 0.42
N VAL A 353 -1.95 20.58 0.20
CA VAL A 353 -2.06 21.75 -0.69
C VAL A 353 -2.15 23.09 0.04
N ARG A 354 -2.15 23.06 1.38
CA ARG A 354 -2.37 24.22 2.26
C ARG A 354 -3.60 25.03 1.88
N ARG A 355 -4.67 24.36 1.43
CA ARG A 355 -5.90 24.98 0.96
C ARG A 355 -6.98 24.86 2.02
N PHE A 356 -7.65 25.97 2.30
CA PHE A 356 -8.81 25.98 3.17
C PHE A 356 -10.08 25.57 2.43
N HIS A 357 -10.99 24.91 3.12
CA HIS A 357 -12.27 24.50 2.54
C HIS A 357 -13.13 25.74 2.19
N GLN A 358 -13.54 25.87 0.93
CA GLN A 358 -14.21 27.09 0.45
C GLN A 358 -15.72 27.14 0.78
N ALA A 359 -16.37 25.99 0.97
CA ALA A 359 -17.82 25.89 1.19
C ALA A 359 -18.19 25.36 2.58
N LEU A 360 -17.53 25.86 3.64
CA LEU A 360 -17.81 25.44 5.02
C LEU A 360 -19.25 25.66 5.50
N PRO A 361 -19.92 26.79 5.17
CA PRO A 361 -21.29 27.02 5.61
C PRO A 361 -22.27 25.96 5.09
N MET A 362 -22.00 25.36 3.93
CA MET A 362 -22.84 24.31 3.35
C MET A 362 -22.72 22.97 4.08
N LEU A 363 -21.60 22.73 4.77
CA LEU A 363 -21.40 21.49 5.52
C LEU A 363 -22.14 21.50 6.86
N GLN A 364 -22.41 22.67 7.44
CA GLN A 364 -23.06 22.82 8.75
C GLN A 364 -22.48 21.85 9.79
N LEU A 365 -21.16 21.90 9.99
CA LEU A 365 -20.48 20.93 10.84
C LEU A 365 -20.85 21.13 12.31
N ALA A 366 -21.10 20.00 12.98
CA ALA A 366 -21.28 19.95 14.41
C ALA A 366 -20.33 18.91 15.02
N ALA A 367 -19.95 19.16 16.26
CA ALA A 367 -19.33 18.16 17.10
C ALA A 367 -20.42 17.45 17.92
N TRP A 368 -20.32 16.14 17.99
CA TRP A 368 -21.28 15.25 18.65
C TRP A 368 -20.54 14.44 19.70
N ARG A 369 -21.00 14.49 20.95
CA ARG A 369 -20.52 13.60 22.01
C ARG A 369 -21.40 12.37 22.05
N LEU A 370 -20.82 11.21 21.75
CA LEU A 370 -21.53 9.94 21.66
C LEU A 370 -21.02 8.95 22.71
N SER A 371 -21.88 8.05 23.16
CA SER A 371 -21.50 6.92 24.02
C SER A 371 -22.27 5.66 23.67
N SER A 372 -21.69 4.50 23.91
CA SER A 372 -22.40 3.22 23.83
C SER A 372 -23.10 2.84 25.15
N GLU A 373 -22.86 3.58 26.23
CA GLU A 373 -23.46 3.27 27.52
C GLU A 373 -24.94 3.64 27.56
N PHE A 374 -25.77 2.60 27.61
CA PHE A 374 -27.22 2.75 27.59
C PHE A 374 -27.75 3.60 28.75
N SER A 375 -27.21 3.42 29.95
CA SER A 375 -27.56 4.19 31.16
C SER A 375 -27.36 5.69 30.97
N VAL A 376 -26.26 6.11 30.34
CA VAL A 376 -25.96 7.52 30.05
C VAL A 376 -26.90 8.06 28.99
N THR A 377 -27.20 7.25 27.96
CA THR A 377 -28.12 7.68 26.90
C THR A 377 -29.57 7.78 27.40
N GLU A 378 -30.07 6.84 28.20
CA GLU A 378 -31.45 6.87 28.71
C GLU A 378 -31.70 7.97 29.74
N ALA A 379 -30.67 8.42 30.45
CA ALA A 379 -30.79 9.52 31.40
C ALA A 379 -31.24 10.85 30.75
N ILE A 380 -31.14 10.96 29.41
CA ILE A 380 -31.52 12.15 28.67
C ILE A 380 -33.00 12.07 28.28
N PRO A 381 -33.84 13.04 28.71
CA PRO A 381 -35.25 13.06 28.37
C PRO A 381 -35.49 13.04 26.84
N PRO A 382 -36.47 12.26 26.35
CA PRO A 382 -36.77 12.19 24.90
C PRO A 382 -37.09 13.56 24.28
N GLU A 383 -37.75 14.44 25.03
CA GLU A 383 -38.07 15.81 24.60
C GLU A 383 -36.81 16.64 24.34
N LEU A 384 -35.86 16.59 25.26
CA LEU A 384 -34.57 17.25 25.14
C LEU A 384 -33.79 16.71 23.94
N ARG A 385 -33.77 15.38 23.80
CA ARG A 385 -33.12 14.70 22.68
C ARG A 385 -33.74 15.05 21.33
N ASN A 386 -35.06 15.18 21.28
CA ASN A 386 -35.77 15.58 20.06
C ASN A 386 -35.50 17.03 19.69
N SER A 387 -35.25 17.91 20.67
CA SER A 387 -34.87 19.30 20.38
C SER A 387 -33.54 19.40 19.62
N TRP A 388 -32.64 18.43 19.80
CA TRP A 388 -31.34 18.36 19.11
C TRP A 388 -31.46 18.11 17.60
N ARG A 389 -32.68 17.88 17.08
CA ARG A 389 -32.94 17.79 15.65
C ARG A 389 -33.16 19.16 14.99
N VAL A 390 -33.33 20.21 15.79
CA VAL A 390 -33.62 21.57 15.32
C VAL A 390 -32.36 22.41 15.37
N LEU A 391 -31.85 22.80 14.21
CA LEU A 391 -30.57 23.52 14.07
C LEU A 391 -30.51 24.79 14.93
N ASN A 392 -31.60 25.56 15.00
CA ASN A 392 -31.66 26.83 15.74
C ASN A 392 -31.54 26.69 17.26
N VAL A 393 -31.70 25.47 17.79
CA VAL A 393 -31.59 25.17 19.22
C VAL A 393 -30.16 24.72 19.56
N ILE A 394 -29.33 24.43 18.57
CA ILE A 394 -27.98 23.92 18.81
C ILE A 394 -27.05 25.08 19.17
N PRO A 395 -26.41 25.03 20.35
CA PRO A 395 -25.48 26.08 20.75
C PRO A 395 -24.23 26.08 19.85
N PRO A 396 -23.63 27.25 19.59
CA PRO A 396 -22.28 27.30 19.03
C PRO A 396 -21.27 26.67 20.00
N LEU A 397 -20.14 26.21 19.46
CA LEU A 397 -19.00 25.79 20.26
C LEU A 397 -18.39 26.95 21.06
#